data_AF-A0A0D9YQA0-F1
#
_entry.id   AF-A0A0D9YQA0-F1
#
_cell.length_a   1.000
_cell.length_b   1.000
_cell.length_c   1.000
_cell.angle_alpha   90.00
_cell.angle_beta   90.00
_cell.angle_gamma   90.00
#
_symmetry.space_group_name_H-M   'P 1'
#
loop_
_entity.id
_entity.type
_entity.pdbx_description
1 polymer ?
#
loop_
_entity_poly.entity_id
_entity_poly.type
_entity_poly.pdbx_seq_one_letter_code
_entity_poly.pdbx_strand_id
1 'polypeptide(L)'
;MEEVVVLIIGAGPAGLATAACLTLQHVAYAIIERESCTTSLWRHRTYDRLKLHLAKEFCELPHMAYPSGMPTYVPKESFLEYLDSYTDRFGIQPRYDTSVESATYDQGKKHWAVLAQPNDTGVVARLTARFLIVATGENSAASIPLVPGLAGFEGEAIHSSAYKSGNGYTGKSVLVVGARNSGMEIAYDLATHGAHTSIVVRSPVLEGILKINANNVEFHCGRQIPFDAIVFATGYKSTVNTWLKNGESMFRNDGFPKKKFPNHWRGENGLYCAGFARRGLVSIAMDAKNIVDDIIATMDQVSC
;
A
#
# COMPACT_ATOMS: atom_id res chain seq x y z
N MET A 1 -7.63 6.40 -28.40
CA MET A 1 -6.49 5.77 -27.70
C MET A 1 -5.64 6.93 -27.24
N GLU A 2 -5.49 7.08 -25.94
CA GLU A 2 -4.75 8.21 -25.38
C GLU A 2 -3.29 7.80 -25.16
N GLU A 3 -2.35 8.62 -25.62
CA GLU A 3 -0.92 8.36 -25.47
C GLU A 3 -0.32 9.30 -24.42
N VAL A 4 0.44 8.72 -23.49
CA VAL A 4 1.15 9.44 -22.43
C VAL A 4 2.61 9.01 -22.39
N VAL A 5 3.54 9.90 -22.00
CA VAL A 5 4.95 9.52 -21.92
C VAL A 5 5.19 8.56 -20.76
N VAL A 6 4.74 8.94 -19.57
CA VAL A 6 4.81 8.12 -18.34
C VAL A 6 3.40 7.89 -17.79
N LEU A 7 3.08 6.64 -17.49
CA LEU A 7 1.85 6.28 -16.80
C LEU A 7 2.16 5.73 -15.41
N ILE A 8 1.63 6.37 -14.37
CA ILE A 8 1.77 5.96 -12.97
C ILE A 8 0.46 5.29 -12.53
N ILE A 9 0.56 4.09 -11.96
CA ILE A 9 -0.59 3.37 -11.41
C ILE A 9 -0.56 3.46 -9.88
N GLY A 10 -1.47 4.26 -9.31
CA GLY A 10 -1.62 4.51 -7.88
C GLY A 10 -1.18 5.92 -7.46
N ALA A 11 -2.04 6.61 -6.70
CA ALA A 11 -1.82 7.93 -6.11
C ALA A 11 -1.62 7.85 -4.58
N GLY A 12 -0.93 6.79 -4.13
CA GLY A 12 -0.35 6.73 -2.79
C GLY A 12 0.96 7.55 -2.70
N PRO A 13 1.63 7.57 -1.53
CA PRO A 13 2.87 8.35 -1.36
C PRO A 13 3.96 8.04 -2.39
N ALA A 14 4.03 6.79 -2.87
CA ALA A 14 4.96 6.38 -3.93
C ALA A 14 4.67 7.07 -5.27
N GLY A 15 3.40 7.04 -5.72
CA GLY A 15 3.01 7.67 -6.99
C GLY A 15 3.13 9.18 -6.94
N LEU A 16 2.75 9.80 -5.81
CA LEU A 16 2.87 11.24 -5.60
C LEU A 16 4.34 11.69 -5.61
N ALA A 17 5.22 10.98 -4.91
CA ALA A 17 6.66 11.27 -4.91
C ALA A 17 7.26 11.21 -6.32
N THR A 18 6.92 10.16 -7.08
CA THR A 18 7.38 10.02 -8.47
C THR A 18 6.83 11.12 -9.37
N ALA A 19 5.54 11.46 -9.25
CA ALA A 19 4.92 12.53 -10.02
C ALA A 19 5.55 13.90 -9.77
N ALA A 20 5.88 14.23 -8.51
CA ALA A 20 6.60 15.45 -8.17
C ALA A 20 8.00 15.50 -8.80
N CYS A 21 8.76 14.39 -8.75
CA CYS A 21 10.05 14.31 -9.42
C CYS A 21 9.92 14.51 -10.95
N LEU A 22 8.93 13.90 -11.61
CA LEU A 22 8.66 14.09 -13.04
C LEU A 22 8.27 15.53 -13.36
N THR A 23 7.46 16.16 -12.51
CA THR A 23 7.03 17.56 -12.65
C THR A 23 8.22 18.50 -12.69
N LEU A 24 9.17 18.34 -11.77
CA LEU A 24 10.38 19.17 -11.70
C LEU A 24 11.32 18.98 -12.89
N GLN A 25 11.21 17.85 -13.59
CA GLN A 25 12.00 17.51 -14.77
C GLN A 25 11.23 17.76 -16.08
N HIS A 26 10.03 18.36 -16.00
CA HIS A 26 9.17 18.67 -17.14
C HIS A 26 8.82 17.45 -18.02
N VAL A 27 8.78 16.25 -17.43
CA VAL A 27 8.37 15.02 -18.13
C VAL A 27 6.86 14.85 -17.99
N ALA A 28 6.15 14.78 -19.12
CA ALA A 28 4.71 14.60 -19.13
C ALA A 28 4.29 13.24 -18.54
N TYR A 29 3.25 13.22 -17.71
CA TYR A 29 2.75 11.98 -17.10
C TYR A 29 1.23 12.02 -16.90
N ALA A 30 0.66 10.83 -16.67
CA ALA A 30 -0.68 10.66 -16.14
C ALA A 30 -0.65 9.70 -14.93
N ILE A 31 -1.59 9.88 -13.99
CA ILE A 31 -1.76 8.99 -12.84
C ILE A 31 -3.17 8.41 -12.89
N ILE A 32 -3.29 7.10 -12.74
CA ILE A 32 -4.55 6.38 -12.56
C ILE A 32 -4.66 5.93 -11.11
N GLU A 33 -5.73 6.31 -10.43
CA GLU A 33 -6.04 5.91 -9.06
C GLU A 33 -7.42 5.27 -9.01
N ARG A 34 -7.50 4.10 -8.38
CA ARG A 34 -8.74 3.32 -8.28
C ARG A 34 -9.76 3.99 -7.37
N GLU A 35 -9.27 4.61 -6.32
CA GLU A 35 -10.08 5.17 -5.24
C GLU A 35 -10.41 6.64 -5.56
N SER A 36 -11.38 7.21 -4.85
CA SER A 36 -11.87 8.58 -5.09
C SER A 36 -10.96 9.69 -4.57
N CYS A 37 -9.80 9.34 -3.99
CA CYS A 37 -8.88 10.30 -3.38
C CYS A 37 -7.43 9.80 -3.33
N THR A 38 -6.50 10.73 -3.16
CA THR A 38 -5.09 10.43 -2.88
C THR A 38 -4.93 9.74 -1.53
N THR A 39 -3.97 8.81 -1.48
CA THR A 39 -3.54 8.16 -0.22
C THR A 39 -4.70 7.50 0.56
N SER A 40 -5.70 6.99 -0.17
CA SER A 40 -6.92 6.35 0.34
C SER A 40 -6.70 5.34 1.49
N LEU A 41 -5.60 4.57 1.43
CA LEU A 41 -5.21 3.66 2.51
C LEU A 41 -5.04 4.40 3.84
N TRP A 42 -4.33 5.53 3.83
CA TRP A 42 -4.07 6.34 5.00
C TRP A 42 -5.33 7.01 5.53
N ARG A 43 -6.22 7.47 4.63
CA ARG A 43 -7.49 8.09 5.01
C ARG A 43 -8.47 7.08 5.60
N HIS A 44 -8.69 5.98 4.89
CA HIS A 44 -9.83 5.10 5.14
C HIS A 44 -9.48 3.76 5.77
N ARG A 45 -8.23 3.28 5.67
CA ARG A 45 -7.84 1.91 6.07
C ARG A 45 -6.78 1.87 7.17
N THR A 46 -6.73 2.93 7.98
CA THR A 46 -5.89 3.04 9.19
C THR A 46 -6.76 3.29 10.42
N TYR A 47 -6.18 2.99 11.58
CA TYR A 47 -6.71 3.33 12.89
C TYR A 47 -6.49 4.81 13.23
N ASP A 48 -7.35 5.36 14.08
CA ASP A 48 -7.47 6.81 14.29
C ASP A 48 -6.25 7.38 15.03
N ARG A 49 -5.70 6.62 16.00
CA ARG A 49 -4.53 7.05 16.78
C ARG A 49 -3.18 6.93 16.06
N LEU A 50 -3.20 6.60 14.76
CA LEU A 50 -1.96 6.36 14.01
C LEU A 50 -1.02 7.56 14.10
N LYS A 51 0.24 7.25 14.39
CA LYS A 51 1.39 8.14 14.22
C LYS A 51 2.41 7.42 13.36
N LEU A 52 3.17 8.17 12.57
CA LEU A 52 4.31 7.60 11.86
C LEU A 52 5.32 7.03 12.87
N HIS A 53 5.76 5.79 12.65
CA HIS A 53 6.65 5.08 13.57
C HIS A 53 8.12 5.52 13.46
N LEU A 54 8.46 6.29 12.43
CA LEU A 54 9.78 6.86 12.24
C LEU A 54 9.73 8.36 12.50
N ALA A 55 10.88 8.93 12.84
CA ALA A 55 11.01 10.38 12.96
C ALA A 55 10.69 11.05 11.61
N LYS A 56 10.10 12.24 11.67
CA LYS A 56 9.60 12.98 10.51
C LYS A 56 10.64 13.15 9.39
N GLU A 57 11.92 13.27 9.73
CA GLU A 57 13.02 13.42 8.77
C GLU A 57 13.16 12.19 7.86
N PHE A 58 12.76 11.00 8.33
CA PHE A 58 12.70 9.76 7.55
C PHE A 58 11.36 9.57 6.81
N CYS A 59 10.44 10.52 6.95
CA CYS A 59 9.09 10.46 6.39
C CYS A 59 8.83 11.54 5.34
N GLU A 60 9.85 12.30 4.93
CA GLU A 60 9.74 13.34 3.92
C GLU A 60 9.68 12.72 2.52
N LEU A 61 8.73 13.19 1.71
CA LEU A 61 8.73 12.94 0.28
C LEU A 61 9.72 13.90 -0.43
N PRO A 62 10.23 13.51 -1.61
CA PRO A 62 11.20 14.32 -2.34
C PRO A 62 10.78 15.78 -2.50
N HIS A 63 11.73 16.71 -2.35
CA HIS A 63 11.56 18.13 -2.63
C HIS A 63 10.59 18.91 -1.70
N MET A 64 10.10 18.30 -0.62
CA MET A 64 9.28 19.00 0.37
C MET A 64 9.52 18.47 1.79
N ALA A 65 10.24 19.25 2.58
CA ALA A 65 10.42 18.99 4.01
C ALA A 65 9.12 19.26 4.78
N TYR A 66 9.04 18.72 6.00
CA TYR A 66 7.93 19.03 6.90
C TYR A 66 8.01 20.48 7.42
N PRO A 67 6.86 21.13 7.70
CA PRO A 67 6.83 22.45 8.32
C PRO A 67 7.58 22.52 9.67
N SER A 68 8.09 23.70 9.99
CA SER A 68 8.64 23.99 11.31
C SER A 68 7.56 23.78 12.38
N GLY A 69 7.93 23.17 13.52
CA GLY A 69 7.00 22.83 14.59
C GLY A 69 6.28 21.49 14.44
N MET A 70 6.42 20.77 13.32
CA MET A 70 5.84 19.43 13.21
C MET A 70 6.45 18.46 14.26
N PRO A 71 5.64 17.66 14.98
CA PRO A 71 6.13 16.69 15.95
C PRO A 71 7.09 15.66 15.34
N THR A 72 8.00 15.12 16.16
CA THR A 72 8.95 14.07 15.74
C THR A 72 8.23 12.86 15.15
N TYR A 73 7.15 12.39 15.79
CA TYR A 73 6.29 11.32 15.28
C TYR A 73 4.98 11.93 14.79
N VAL A 74 4.86 12.07 13.47
CA VAL A 74 3.78 12.81 12.82
C VAL A 74 2.44 12.08 13.01
N PRO A 75 1.40 12.74 13.56
CA PRO A 75 0.06 12.19 13.61
C PRO A 75 -0.53 11.98 12.22
N LYS A 76 -1.45 11.02 12.08
CA LYS A 76 -2.15 10.70 10.83
C LYS A 76 -2.69 11.95 10.11
N GLU A 77 -3.45 12.79 10.80
CA GLU A 77 -4.09 13.97 10.18
C GLU A 77 -3.06 14.96 9.65
N SER A 78 -2.00 15.25 10.41
CA SER A 78 -0.90 16.11 9.95
C SER A 78 -0.12 15.51 8.78
N PHE A 79 -0.03 14.19 8.69
CA PHE A 79 0.57 13.52 7.53
C PHE A 79 -0.33 13.61 6.29
N LEU A 80 -1.65 13.51 6.45
CA LEU A 80 -2.61 13.71 5.35
C LEU A 80 -2.58 15.16 4.83
N GLU A 81 -2.55 16.15 5.74
CA GLU A 81 -2.39 17.57 5.38
C GLU A 81 -1.09 17.83 4.62
N TYR A 82 0.01 17.19 5.04
CA TYR A 82 1.28 17.24 4.32
C TYR A 82 1.16 16.69 2.90
N LEU A 83 0.47 15.56 2.70
CA LEU A 83 0.27 14.94 1.39
C LEU A 83 -0.66 15.75 0.48
N ASP A 84 -1.68 16.40 1.04
CA ASP A 84 -2.55 17.32 0.31
C ASP A 84 -1.76 18.55 -0.16
N SER A 85 -1.00 19.17 0.76
CA SER A 85 -0.10 20.28 0.44
C SER A 85 0.96 19.89 -0.60
N TYR A 86 1.42 18.63 -0.57
CA TYR A 86 2.38 18.09 -1.54
C TYR A 86 1.75 18.01 -2.94
N THR A 87 0.54 17.44 -3.02
CA THR A 87 -0.24 17.35 -4.26
C THR A 87 -0.45 18.73 -4.89
N ASP A 88 -0.88 19.71 -4.08
CA ASP A 88 -1.13 21.08 -4.52
C ASP A 88 0.15 21.79 -4.98
N ARG A 89 1.24 21.69 -4.20
CA ARG A 89 2.52 22.34 -4.51
C ARG A 89 3.10 21.92 -5.85
N PHE A 90 2.95 20.65 -6.21
CA PHE A 90 3.47 20.09 -7.46
C PHE A 90 2.40 20.01 -8.56
N GLY A 91 1.19 20.52 -8.33
CA GLY A 91 0.10 20.51 -9.32
C GLY A 91 -0.30 19.10 -9.78
N ILE A 92 -0.21 18.11 -8.90
CA ILE A 92 -0.45 16.70 -9.24
C ILE A 92 -1.96 16.45 -9.32
N GLN A 93 -2.44 15.94 -10.46
CA GLN A 93 -3.86 15.68 -10.70
C GLN A 93 -4.09 14.22 -11.12
N PRO A 94 -4.35 13.31 -10.18
CA PRO A 94 -4.70 11.93 -10.50
C PRO A 94 -6.09 11.82 -11.14
N ARG A 95 -6.26 10.82 -12.02
CA ARG A 95 -7.57 10.36 -12.46
C ARG A 95 -8.08 9.35 -11.46
N TYR A 96 -8.93 9.83 -10.57
CA TYR A 96 -9.58 9.03 -9.54
C TYR A 96 -10.64 8.09 -10.12
N ASP A 97 -11.14 7.22 -9.24
CA ASP A 97 -12.24 6.31 -9.54
C ASP A 97 -12.01 5.49 -10.82
N THR A 98 -10.75 5.14 -11.10
CA THR A 98 -10.36 4.45 -12.32
C THR A 98 -9.46 3.26 -12.00
N SER A 99 -9.97 2.05 -12.24
CA SER A 99 -9.23 0.80 -12.02
C SER A 99 -8.41 0.43 -13.26
N VAL A 100 -7.20 -0.07 -13.09
CA VAL A 100 -6.45 -0.73 -14.18
C VAL A 100 -6.84 -2.20 -14.21
N GLU A 101 -7.42 -2.62 -15.33
CA GLU A 101 -7.83 -4.00 -15.57
C GLU A 101 -6.68 -4.84 -16.14
N SER A 102 -5.90 -4.24 -17.05
CA SER A 102 -4.69 -4.88 -17.56
C SER A 102 -3.66 -3.89 -18.07
N ALA A 103 -2.39 -4.29 -17.98
CA ALA A 103 -1.27 -3.62 -18.64
C ALA A 103 -0.40 -4.67 -19.33
N THR A 104 -0.15 -4.51 -20.63
CA THR A 104 0.65 -5.43 -21.44
C THR A 104 1.61 -4.64 -22.31
N TYR A 105 2.88 -5.05 -22.36
CA TYR A 105 3.85 -4.43 -23.25
C TYR A 105 3.69 -4.93 -24.69
N ASP A 106 3.52 -4.00 -25.63
CA ASP A 106 3.50 -4.27 -27.07
C ASP A 106 4.92 -4.15 -27.62
N GLN A 107 5.52 -5.29 -28.00
CA GLN A 107 6.89 -5.35 -28.53
C GLN A 107 7.02 -4.63 -29.88
N GLY A 108 5.98 -4.63 -30.72
CA GLY A 108 6.01 -3.99 -32.02
C GLY A 108 5.96 -2.47 -31.90
N LYS A 109 5.15 -1.95 -30.98
CA LYS A 109 5.02 -0.51 -30.72
C LYS A 109 6.04 0.02 -29.72
N LYS A 110 6.71 -0.84 -28.97
CA LYS A 110 7.60 -0.48 -27.85
C LYS A 110 6.91 0.40 -26.80
N HIS A 111 5.64 0.10 -26.53
CA HIS A 111 4.79 0.84 -25.60
C HIS A 111 3.97 -0.13 -24.75
N TRP A 112 3.64 0.27 -23.53
CA TRP A 112 2.64 -0.37 -22.70
C TRP A 112 1.26 -0.02 -23.21
N ALA A 113 0.41 -1.03 -23.45
CA ALA A 113 -1.02 -0.86 -23.65
C ALA A 113 -1.75 -1.14 -22.34
N VAL A 114 -2.51 -0.17 -21.85
CA VAL A 114 -3.21 -0.23 -20.56
C VAL A 114 -4.71 -0.08 -20.77
N LEU A 115 -5.46 -1.01 -20.20
CA LEU A 115 -6.92 -0.97 -20.11
C LEU A 115 -7.28 -0.42 -18.73
N ALA A 116 -7.91 0.74 -18.71
CA ALA A 116 -8.37 1.40 -17.50
C ALA A 116 -9.90 1.55 -17.55
N GLN A 117 -10.59 1.26 -16.45
CA GLN A 117 -12.04 1.30 -16.35
C GLN A 117 -12.44 2.31 -15.27
N PRO A 118 -13.07 3.43 -15.66
CA PRO A 118 -13.73 4.32 -14.71
C PRO A 118 -14.89 3.60 -14.01
N ASN A 119 -15.03 3.79 -12.71
CA ASN A 119 -16.02 3.13 -11.87
C ASN A 119 -17.46 3.58 -12.18
N ASP A 120 -17.64 4.78 -12.76
CA ASP A 120 -18.92 5.46 -12.96
C ASP A 120 -19.56 5.18 -14.34
N THR A 121 -18.74 5.05 -15.38
CA THR A 121 -19.19 4.93 -16.77
C THR A 121 -19.08 3.51 -17.30
N GLY A 122 -18.23 2.66 -16.70
CA GLY A 122 -17.95 1.30 -17.16
C GLY A 122 -17.28 1.20 -18.54
N VAL A 123 -16.98 2.33 -19.18
CA VAL A 123 -16.34 2.37 -20.50
C VAL A 123 -14.84 2.21 -20.33
N VAL A 124 -14.31 1.09 -20.81
CA VAL A 124 -12.86 0.81 -20.76
C VAL A 124 -12.10 1.78 -21.66
N ALA A 125 -11.34 2.69 -21.04
CA ALA A 125 -10.38 3.55 -21.70
C ALA A 125 -9.10 2.77 -22.05
N ARG A 126 -8.56 3.04 -23.24
CA ARG A 126 -7.29 2.48 -23.71
C ARG A 126 -6.21 3.56 -23.71
N LEU A 127 -5.24 3.40 -22.83
CA LEU A 127 -4.05 4.25 -22.77
C LEU A 127 -2.85 3.52 -23.34
N THR A 128 -1.91 4.26 -23.92
CA THR A 128 -0.58 3.79 -24.27
C THR A 128 0.48 4.62 -23.59
N ALA A 129 1.53 3.97 -23.08
CA ALA A 129 2.60 4.65 -22.37
C ALA A 129 3.98 4.10 -22.73
N ARG A 130 4.96 4.99 -22.92
CA ARG A 130 6.35 4.55 -23.15
C ARG A 130 6.94 3.95 -21.88
N PHE A 131 6.66 4.58 -20.74
CA PHE A 131 7.10 4.12 -19.42
C PHE A 131 5.90 3.84 -18.53
N LEU A 132 5.95 2.74 -17.78
CA LEU A 132 4.91 2.33 -16.84
C LEU A 132 5.50 2.24 -15.44
N ILE A 133 4.91 2.95 -14.48
CA ILE A 133 5.35 2.98 -13.09
C ILE A 133 4.27 2.35 -12.21
N VAL A 134 4.60 1.22 -11.60
CA VAL A 134 3.75 0.53 -10.63
C VAL A 134 3.95 1.16 -9.24
N ALA A 135 2.98 1.94 -8.79
CA ALA A 135 2.99 2.64 -7.50
C ALA A 135 1.79 2.24 -6.61
N THR A 136 1.23 1.05 -6.82
CA THR A 136 0.04 0.55 -6.10
C THR A 136 0.31 0.14 -4.65
N GLY A 137 1.58 0.15 -4.23
CA GLY A 137 2.01 -0.21 -2.89
C GLY A 137 1.91 -1.69 -2.55
N GLU A 138 2.49 -2.05 -1.41
CA GLU A 138 2.52 -3.41 -0.87
C GLU A 138 1.24 -3.79 -0.10
N ASN A 139 0.49 -2.79 0.37
CA ASN A 139 -0.65 -2.96 1.26
C ASN A 139 -2.00 -2.83 0.54
N SER A 140 -2.19 -3.62 -0.53
CA SER A 140 -3.39 -3.50 -1.37
C SER A 140 -4.58 -4.31 -0.81
N ALA A 141 -4.49 -5.64 -0.79
CA ALA A 141 -5.59 -6.50 -0.36
C ALA A 141 -5.35 -7.03 1.07
N ALA A 142 -6.34 -6.90 1.95
CA ALA A 142 -6.30 -7.47 3.29
C ALA A 142 -6.06 -8.99 3.23
N SER A 143 -5.22 -9.51 4.13
CA SER A 143 -4.88 -10.94 4.15
C SER A 143 -5.37 -11.62 5.42
N ILE A 144 -6.64 -12.03 5.47
CA ILE A 144 -7.14 -12.92 6.53
C ILE A 144 -6.80 -14.37 6.15
N PRO A 145 -6.10 -15.14 7.01
CA PRO A 145 -5.80 -16.54 6.75
C PRO A 145 -7.08 -17.37 6.78
N LEU A 146 -7.10 -18.48 6.04
CA LEU A 146 -8.17 -19.47 6.17
C LEU A 146 -8.03 -20.14 7.54
N VAL A 147 -8.98 -19.90 8.43
CA VAL A 147 -9.04 -20.52 9.77
C VAL A 147 -10.31 -21.38 9.83
N PRO A 148 -10.20 -22.70 10.09
CA PRO A 148 -11.36 -23.56 10.23
C PRO A 148 -12.34 -23.02 11.29
N GLY A 149 -13.62 -22.92 10.92
CA GLY A 149 -14.69 -22.47 11.81
C GLY A 149 -14.80 -20.94 12.00
N LEU A 150 -13.94 -20.13 11.39
CA LEU A 150 -14.02 -18.66 11.49
C LEU A 150 -15.35 -18.09 11.01
N ALA A 151 -15.97 -18.68 9.98
CA ALA A 151 -17.28 -18.25 9.47
C ALA A 151 -18.43 -18.44 10.48
N GLY A 152 -18.24 -19.28 11.50
CA GLY A 152 -19.19 -19.52 12.58
C GLY A 152 -18.81 -18.84 13.90
N PHE A 153 -17.83 -17.93 13.89
CA PHE A 153 -17.50 -17.11 15.06
C PHE A 153 -18.68 -16.16 15.34
N GLU A 154 -19.20 -16.15 16.57
CA GLU A 154 -20.39 -15.34 16.91
C GLU A 154 -20.04 -13.88 17.24
N GLY A 155 -18.77 -13.63 17.58
CA GLY A 155 -18.23 -12.30 17.81
C GLY A 155 -17.79 -11.58 16.52
N GLU A 156 -17.18 -10.42 16.69
CA GLU A 156 -16.66 -9.64 15.57
C GLU A 156 -15.27 -10.15 15.14
N ALA A 157 -15.12 -10.49 13.86
CA ALA A 157 -13.83 -10.86 13.27
C ALA A 157 -13.47 -9.91 12.11
N ILE A 158 -12.49 -9.04 12.31
CA ILE A 158 -12.10 -8.01 11.33
C ILE A 158 -10.62 -8.04 11.01
N HIS A 159 -10.25 -7.55 9.82
CA HIS A 159 -8.85 -7.25 9.50
C HIS A 159 -8.44 -5.89 10.05
N SER A 160 -7.15 -5.71 10.33
CA SER A 160 -6.57 -4.44 10.79
C SER A 160 -6.90 -3.21 9.92
N SER A 161 -7.24 -3.41 8.64
CA SER A 161 -7.68 -2.33 7.74
C SER A 161 -9.06 -1.77 8.08
N ALA A 162 -9.90 -2.53 8.79
CA ALA A 162 -11.23 -2.13 9.23
C ALA A 162 -11.25 -1.63 10.68
N TYR A 163 -10.19 -1.90 11.45
CA TYR A 163 -10.08 -1.44 12.84
C TYR A 163 -9.86 0.07 12.90
N LYS A 164 -10.60 0.75 13.78
CA LYS A 164 -10.55 2.21 13.96
C LYS A 164 -10.02 2.65 15.32
N SER A 165 -10.61 2.12 16.39
CA SER A 165 -10.30 2.50 17.76
C SER A 165 -10.68 1.38 18.73
N GLY A 166 -9.97 1.32 19.86
CA GLY A 166 -10.25 0.42 20.96
C GLY A 166 -11.54 0.74 21.73
N ASN A 167 -12.13 1.92 21.51
CA ASN A 167 -13.29 2.42 22.27
C ASN A 167 -14.52 1.48 22.21
N GLY A 168 -14.70 0.73 21.12
CA GLY A 168 -15.80 -0.25 20.98
C GLY A 168 -15.58 -1.59 21.71
N TYR A 169 -14.44 -1.75 22.39
CA TYR A 169 -13.98 -3.03 22.97
C TYR A 169 -13.77 -3.00 24.49
N THR A 170 -14.17 -1.93 25.17
CA THR A 170 -14.06 -1.84 26.63
C THR A 170 -14.71 -3.05 27.32
N GLY A 171 -13.95 -3.72 28.20
CA GLY A 171 -14.38 -4.92 28.93
C GLY A 171 -14.46 -6.21 28.10
N LYS A 172 -14.25 -6.15 26.77
CA LYS A 172 -14.28 -7.33 25.90
C LYS A 172 -12.95 -8.08 25.91
N SER A 173 -13.01 -9.40 25.76
CA SER A 173 -11.86 -10.25 25.47
C SER A 173 -11.55 -10.22 23.97
N VAL A 174 -10.42 -9.64 23.59
CA VAL A 174 -10.06 -9.43 22.18
C VAL A 174 -8.76 -10.14 21.83
N LEU A 175 -8.81 -10.97 20.78
CA LEU A 175 -7.63 -11.63 20.23
C LEU A 175 -7.06 -10.85 19.05
N VAL A 176 -5.81 -10.38 19.17
CA VAL A 176 -5.05 -9.79 18.07
C VAL A 176 -4.17 -10.87 17.43
N VAL A 177 -4.38 -11.13 16.14
CA VAL A 177 -3.63 -12.14 15.38
C VAL A 177 -2.47 -11.47 14.62
N GLY A 178 -1.25 -11.65 15.12
CA GLY A 178 -0.02 -11.08 14.58
C GLY A 178 0.58 -9.98 15.47
N ALA A 179 1.91 -9.88 15.48
CA ALA A 179 2.67 -8.97 16.33
C ALA A 179 3.71 -8.13 15.56
N ARG A 180 3.39 -7.73 14.33
CA ARG A 180 4.12 -6.65 13.62
C ARG A 180 3.54 -5.29 14.03
N ASN A 181 3.97 -4.19 13.39
CA ASN A 181 3.55 -2.82 13.72
C ASN A 181 2.04 -2.70 13.98
N SER A 182 1.18 -3.08 13.04
CA SER A 182 -0.27 -3.00 13.23
C SER A 182 -0.78 -3.83 14.41
N GLY A 183 -0.25 -5.04 14.61
CA GLY A 183 -0.68 -5.91 15.70
C GLY A 183 -0.32 -5.35 17.07
N MET A 184 0.90 -4.81 17.20
CA MET A 184 1.36 -4.19 18.44
C MET A 184 0.59 -2.90 18.75
N GLU A 185 0.35 -2.05 17.74
CA GLU A 185 -0.40 -0.80 17.93
C GLU A 185 -1.86 -1.02 18.26
N ILE A 186 -2.52 -1.98 17.59
CA ILE A 186 -3.90 -2.34 17.87
C ILE A 186 -4.02 -2.96 19.26
N ALA A 187 -3.11 -3.88 19.62
CA ALA A 187 -3.13 -4.49 20.94
C ALA A 187 -2.93 -3.46 22.07
N TYR A 188 -2.01 -2.52 21.87
CA TYR A 188 -1.80 -1.42 22.81
C TYR A 188 -3.05 -0.52 22.89
N ASP A 189 -3.65 -0.15 21.75
CA ASP A 189 -4.86 0.65 21.71
C ASP A 189 -6.03 0.00 22.46
N LEU A 190 -6.29 -1.27 22.19
CA LEU A 190 -7.31 -2.09 22.87
C LEU A 190 -7.08 -2.11 24.38
N ALA A 191 -5.86 -2.40 24.82
CA ALA A 191 -5.51 -2.45 26.24
C ALA A 191 -5.71 -1.09 26.93
N THR A 192 -5.33 0.01 26.27
CA THR A 192 -5.53 1.37 26.82
C THR A 192 -7.00 1.79 26.91
N HIS A 193 -7.88 1.20 26.10
CA HIS A 193 -9.33 1.40 26.16
C HIS A 193 -10.06 0.37 27.05
N GLY A 194 -9.32 -0.42 27.85
CA GLY A 194 -9.88 -1.34 28.84
C GLY A 194 -10.36 -2.68 28.28
N ALA A 195 -9.90 -3.11 27.10
CA ALA A 195 -10.15 -4.46 26.58
C ALA A 195 -9.17 -5.48 27.21
N HIS A 196 -9.65 -6.70 27.47
CA HIS A 196 -8.83 -7.85 27.85
C HIS A 196 -8.12 -8.41 26.60
N THR A 197 -6.94 -7.84 26.31
CA THR A 197 -6.25 -8.06 25.05
C THR A 197 -5.29 -9.24 25.10
N SER A 198 -5.42 -10.17 24.16
CA SER A 198 -4.46 -11.26 23.92
C SER A 198 -3.82 -11.11 22.56
N ILE A 199 -2.54 -11.47 22.42
CA ILE A 199 -1.84 -11.49 21.14
C ILE A 199 -1.43 -12.93 20.82
N VAL A 200 -1.75 -13.41 19.62
CA VAL A 200 -1.20 -14.65 19.10
C VAL A 200 -0.16 -14.36 18.02
N VAL A 201 1.03 -14.93 18.19
CA VAL A 201 2.15 -14.78 17.26
C VAL A 201 2.40 -16.11 16.58
N ARG A 202 2.28 -16.13 15.26
CA ARG A 202 2.73 -17.27 14.46
C ARG A 202 4.23 -17.16 14.22
N SER A 203 4.97 -18.19 14.60
CA SER A 203 6.38 -18.35 14.29
C SER A 203 6.63 -19.77 13.77
N PRO A 204 7.83 -20.09 13.24
CA PRO A 204 8.18 -21.48 12.92
C PRO A 204 8.09 -22.45 14.11
N VAL A 205 8.01 -21.93 15.35
CA VAL A 205 7.96 -22.70 16.60
C VAL A 205 6.58 -22.63 17.28
N LEU A 206 5.81 -21.57 17.03
CA LEU A 206 4.47 -21.37 17.57
C LEU A 206 3.46 -21.42 16.44
N GLU A 207 2.78 -22.55 16.35
CA GLU A 207 1.58 -22.70 15.53
C GLU A 207 0.44 -21.87 16.17
N GLY A 208 -0.28 -21.13 15.34
CA GLY A 208 -1.22 -20.08 15.80
C GLY A 208 -2.59 -20.64 16.22
N ILE A 209 -3.64 -20.13 15.60
CA ILE A 209 -5.01 -20.64 15.77
C ILE A 209 -5.14 -21.97 15.03
N LEU A 210 -5.63 -23.01 15.69
CA LEU A 210 -5.95 -24.31 15.11
C LEU A 210 -7.34 -24.28 14.45
N LYS A 211 -8.35 -23.89 15.21
CA LYS A 211 -9.75 -23.74 14.74
C LYS A 211 -10.54 -22.84 15.69
N ILE A 212 -11.71 -22.42 15.23
CA ILE A 212 -12.66 -21.62 16.00
C ILE A 212 -13.98 -22.39 16.09
N ASN A 213 -14.62 -22.37 17.25
CA ASN A 213 -15.92 -23.00 17.47
C ASN A 213 -16.80 -22.11 18.35
N ALA A 214 -17.85 -21.52 17.77
CA ALA A 214 -18.57 -20.37 18.34
C ALA A 214 -17.55 -19.30 18.81
N ASN A 215 -17.58 -18.89 20.09
CA ASN A 215 -16.65 -17.90 20.64
C ASN A 215 -15.32 -18.48 21.16
N ASN A 216 -15.14 -19.81 21.14
CA ASN A 216 -13.90 -20.43 21.61
C ASN A 216 -12.88 -20.55 20.49
N VAL A 217 -11.69 -20.01 20.73
CA VAL A 217 -10.53 -20.15 19.85
C VAL A 217 -9.63 -21.25 20.40
N GLU A 218 -9.43 -22.30 19.61
CA GLU A 218 -8.50 -23.38 19.91
C GLU A 218 -7.14 -23.10 19.29
N PHE A 219 -6.09 -23.18 20.11
CA PHE A 219 -4.71 -22.98 19.70
C PHE A 219 -3.99 -24.32 19.56
N HIS A 220 -2.97 -24.38 18.71
CA HIS A 220 -2.18 -25.59 18.52
C HIS A 220 -1.48 -26.10 19.79
N CYS A 221 -1.29 -25.24 20.79
CA CYS A 221 -0.78 -25.65 22.10
C CYS A 221 -1.83 -26.36 22.99
N GLY A 222 -3.02 -26.66 22.45
CA GLY A 222 -4.13 -27.32 23.16
C GLY A 222 -4.96 -26.41 24.05
N ARG A 223 -4.59 -25.12 24.18
CA ARG A 223 -5.41 -24.15 24.91
C ARG A 223 -6.67 -23.81 24.13
N GLN A 224 -7.77 -23.63 24.85
CA GLN A 224 -9.03 -23.10 24.33
C GLN A 224 -9.40 -21.89 25.17
N ILE A 225 -9.62 -20.76 24.53
CA ILE A 225 -9.91 -19.49 25.21
C ILE A 225 -11.08 -18.82 24.49
N PRO A 226 -12.13 -18.37 25.23
CA PRO A 226 -13.21 -17.61 24.65
C PRO A 226 -12.78 -16.17 24.33
N PHE A 227 -13.24 -15.64 23.20
CA PHE A 227 -13.04 -14.24 22.81
C PHE A 227 -14.33 -13.64 22.27
N ASP A 228 -14.56 -12.35 22.56
CA ASP A 228 -15.68 -11.56 22.04
C ASP A 228 -15.39 -10.97 20.66
N ALA A 229 -14.09 -10.78 20.34
CA ALA A 229 -13.66 -10.26 19.05
C ALA A 229 -12.26 -10.77 18.64
N ILE A 230 -12.01 -10.76 17.34
CA ILE A 230 -10.73 -11.12 16.72
C ILE A 230 -10.32 -10.01 15.74
N VAL A 231 -9.11 -9.47 15.93
CA VAL A 231 -8.52 -8.50 15.00
C VAL A 231 -7.32 -9.13 14.30
N PHE A 232 -7.46 -9.39 13.00
CA PHE A 232 -6.40 -9.94 12.15
C PHE A 232 -5.42 -8.85 11.71
N ALA A 233 -4.27 -8.79 12.36
CA ALA A 233 -3.11 -7.97 11.97
C ALA A 233 -2.11 -8.78 11.12
N THR A 234 -2.64 -9.54 10.16
CA THR A 234 -1.93 -10.55 9.36
C THR A 234 -1.35 -10.02 8.05
N GLY A 235 -1.38 -8.70 7.86
CA GLY A 235 -0.76 -8.01 6.74
C GLY A 235 -1.61 -8.01 5.47
N TYR A 236 -0.98 -7.66 4.36
CA TYR A 236 -1.64 -7.44 3.09
C TYR A 236 -0.96 -8.23 1.96
N LYS A 237 -1.66 -8.35 0.84
CA LYS A 237 -1.16 -8.91 -0.42
C LYS A 237 -1.08 -7.81 -1.48
N SER A 238 -0.03 -7.87 -2.29
CA SER A 238 0.06 -7.09 -3.53
C SER A 238 -0.94 -7.62 -4.54
N THR A 239 -1.53 -6.73 -5.32
CA THR A 239 -2.46 -7.06 -6.42
C THR A 239 -1.84 -6.87 -7.80
N VAL A 240 -0.55 -6.54 -7.89
CA VAL A 240 0.10 -6.21 -9.18
C VAL A 240 -0.07 -7.32 -10.23
N ASN A 241 0.05 -8.58 -9.83
CA ASN A 241 -0.03 -9.73 -10.74
C ASN A 241 -1.44 -9.99 -11.28
N THR A 242 -2.49 -9.35 -10.75
CA THR A 242 -3.85 -9.53 -11.27
C THR A 242 -4.04 -8.79 -12.59
N TRP A 243 -3.40 -7.63 -12.75
CA TRP A 243 -3.58 -6.73 -13.89
C TRP A 243 -2.31 -6.58 -14.75
N LEU A 244 -1.11 -6.60 -14.18
CA LEU A 244 0.13 -6.50 -14.95
C LEU A 244 0.43 -7.82 -15.65
N LYS A 245 0.28 -7.85 -16.98
CA LYS A 245 0.58 -9.03 -17.81
C LYS A 245 2.03 -8.99 -18.25
N ASN A 246 2.66 -10.17 -18.30
CA ASN A 246 4.08 -10.33 -18.63
C ASN A 246 5.04 -9.57 -17.69
N GLY A 247 4.58 -9.19 -16.49
CA GLY A 247 5.40 -8.54 -15.45
C GLY A 247 6.35 -9.48 -14.71
N GLU A 248 6.43 -10.74 -15.14
CA GLU A 248 7.20 -11.81 -14.52
C GLU A 248 8.70 -11.51 -14.52
N SER A 249 9.23 -10.70 -15.43
CA SER A 249 10.64 -10.27 -15.38
C SER A 249 10.93 -9.39 -14.16
N MET A 250 9.92 -8.70 -13.63
CA MET A 250 10.06 -7.77 -12.50
C MET A 250 9.52 -8.33 -11.18
N PHE A 251 8.33 -8.91 -11.17
CA PHE A 251 7.64 -9.34 -9.95
C PHE A 251 7.67 -10.87 -9.77
N ARG A 252 7.73 -11.32 -8.51
CA ARG A 252 7.50 -12.71 -8.12
C ARG A 252 6.00 -12.99 -8.05
N ASN A 253 5.62 -14.25 -7.87
CA ASN A 253 4.23 -14.68 -7.74
C ASN A 253 3.48 -14.04 -6.55
N ASP A 254 4.20 -13.59 -5.52
CA ASP A 254 3.66 -12.86 -4.37
C ASP A 254 3.38 -11.36 -4.65
N GLY A 255 3.68 -10.89 -5.87
CA GLY A 255 3.48 -9.51 -6.31
C GLY A 255 4.53 -8.54 -5.77
N PHE A 256 5.69 -9.04 -5.31
CA PHE A 256 6.83 -8.22 -4.89
C PHE A 256 7.99 -8.33 -5.90
N PRO A 257 8.85 -7.30 -6.02
CA PRO A 257 9.97 -7.31 -6.94
C PRO A 257 10.93 -8.48 -6.69
N LYS A 258 11.43 -9.08 -7.78
CA LYS A 258 12.44 -10.16 -7.75
C LYS A 258 13.78 -9.67 -7.20
N LYS A 259 14.24 -8.53 -7.70
CA LYS A 259 15.47 -7.87 -7.23
C LYS A 259 15.24 -7.30 -5.83
N LYS A 260 16.30 -7.30 -5.02
CA LYS A 260 16.29 -6.71 -3.67
C LYS A 260 16.66 -5.23 -3.71
N PHE A 261 16.25 -4.51 -2.69
CA PHE A 261 16.75 -3.15 -2.42
C PHE A 261 18.30 -3.13 -2.43
N PRO A 262 18.95 -2.10 -3.02
CA PRO A 262 18.38 -0.88 -3.59
C PRO A 262 18.03 -0.95 -5.09
N ASN A 263 18.12 -2.12 -5.72
CA ASN A 263 17.99 -2.29 -7.18
C ASN A 263 16.64 -2.89 -7.61
N HIS A 264 15.63 -2.86 -6.73
CA HIS A 264 14.33 -3.49 -6.96
C HIS A 264 13.42 -2.73 -7.93
N TRP A 265 13.64 -1.42 -8.07
CA TRP A 265 12.73 -0.47 -8.73
C TRP A 265 12.75 -0.51 -10.26
N ARG A 266 13.78 -1.10 -10.89
CA ARG A 266 13.97 -1.12 -12.35
C ARG A 266 13.68 -2.48 -12.98
N GLY A 267 12.68 -2.50 -13.86
CA GLY A 267 12.32 -3.61 -14.73
C GLY A 267 12.84 -3.46 -16.16
N GLU A 268 12.29 -4.26 -17.07
CA GLU A 268 12.57 -4.19 -18.51
C GLU A 268 11.53 -3.32 -19.22
N ASN A 269 11.79 -2.92 -20.47
CA ASN A 269 10.80 -2.29 -21.34
C ASN A 269 10.15 -1.02 -20.75
N GLY A 270 10.92 -0.22 -20.00
CA GLY A 270 10.40 0.99 -19.34
C GLY A 270 9.42 0.72 -18.20
N LEU A 271 9.43 -0.50 -17.63
CA LEU A 271 8.67 -0.84 -16.43
C LEU A 271 9.45 -0.48 -15.16
N TYR A 272 8.78 0.19 -14.24
CA TYR A 272 9.32 0.56 -12.93
C TYR A 272 8.34 0.22 -11.81
N CYS A 273 8.83 0.16 -10.58
CA CYS A 273 7.99 0.06 -9.39
C CYS A 273 8.55 0.92 -8.26
N ALA A 274 7.64 1.58 -7.53
CA ALA A 274 7.99 2.46 -6.43
C ALA A 274 7.28 2.02 -5.15
N GLY A 275 8.00 1.98 -4.03
CA GLY A 275 7.41 1.71 -2.71
C GLY A 275 7.19 0.23 -2.37
N PHE A 276 7.91 -0.68 -3.03
CA PHE A 276 7.84 -2.12 -2.78
C PHE A 276 8.98 -2.66 -1.89
N ALA A 277 9.87 -1.79 -1.40
CA ALA A 277 11.06 -2.18 -0.66
C ALA A 277 10.79 -2.63 0.80
N ARG A 278 9.59 -2.41 1.34
CA ARG A 278 9.25 -2.61 2.77
C ARG A 278 10.14 -1.81 3.73
N ARG A 279 10.57 -0.60 3.34
CA ARG A 279 11.45 0.28 4.13
C ARG A 279 10.86 1.67 4.40
N GLY A 280 9.54 1.81 4.26
CA GLY A 280 8.83 3.06 4.53
C GLY A 280 9.11 4.16 3.50
N LEU A 281 8.82 5.39 3.90
CA LEU A 281 8.81 6.57 3.02
C LEU A 281 10.20 6.96 2.50
N VAL A 282 11.29 6.70 3.26
CA VAL A 282 12.66 6.90 2.77
C VAL A 282 12.91 6.14 1.46
N SER A 283 12.52 4.86 1.41
CA SER A 283 12.71 4.07 0.20
C SER A 283 11.85 4.54 -0.95
N ILE A 284 10.64 5.05 -0.66
CA ILE A 284 9.78 5.67 -1.67
C ILE A 284 10.48 6.89 -2.30
N ALA A 285 11.09 7.74 -1.47
CA ALA A 285 11.81 8.91 -1.96
C ALA A 285 13.02 8.54 -2.82
N MET A 286 13.75 7.47 -2.46
CA MET A 286 14.86 6.94 -3.25
C MET A 286 14.38 6.35 -4.58
N ASP A 287 13.35 5.51 -4.55
CA ASP A 287 12.76 4.88 -5.73
C ASP A 287 12.30 5.95 -6.72
N ALA A 288 11.56 6.97 -6.25
CA ALA A 288 11.04 8.05 -7.09
C ALA A 288 12.15 8.80 -7.84
N LYS A 289 13.24 9.18 -7.16
CA LYS A 289 14.38 9.87 -7.77
C LYS A 289 15.08 8.99 -8.80
N ASN A 290 15.44 7.76 -8.41
CA ASN A 290 16.14 6.82 -9.28
C ASN A 290 15.35 6.49 -10.55
N ILE A 291 14.03 6.32 -10.45
CA ILE A 291 13.16 6.05 -11.60
C ILE A 291 13.17 7.22 -12.57
N VAL A 292 13.03 8.45 -12.07
CA VAL A 292 12.99 9.64 -12.94
C VAL A 292 14.35 9.88 -13.59
N ASP A 293 15.45 9.71 -12.87
CA ASP A 293 16.80 9.83 -13.43
C ASP A 293 17.04 8.83 -14.57
N ASP A 294 16.58 7.57 -14.42
CA ASP A 294 16.69 6.55 -15.47
C ASP A 294 15.79 6.85 -16.69
N ILE A 295 14.58 7.39 -16.46
CA ILE A 295 13.68 7.81 -17.54
C ILE A 295 14.33 8.92 -18.38
N ILE A 296 14.90 9.95 -17.74
CA ILE A 296 15.57 11.05 -18.43
C ILE A 296 16.76 10.55 -19.24
N ALA A 297 17.64 9.76 -18.62
CA ALA A 297 18.79 9.17 -19.32
C ALA A 297 18.36 8.33 -20.53
N THR A 298 17.23 7.61 -20.42
CA THR A 298 16.68 6.80 -21.53
C THR A 298 16.03 7.67 -22.62
N MET A 299 15.47 8.83 -22.28
CA MET A 299 14.92 9.78 -23.26
C MET A 299 16.02 10.50 -24.04
N ASP A 300 17.12 10.85 -23.38
CA ASP A 300 18.27 11.52 -23.99
C ASP A 300 19.02 10.61 -24.98
N GLN A 301 19.14 9.31 -24.66
CA GLN A 301 19.77 8.32 -25.55
C GLN A 301 19.01 8.11 -26.88
N VAL A 302 17.73 8.46 -26.95
CA VAL A 302 16.90 8.32 -28.16
C VAL A 302 16.89 9.63 -28.97
N SER A 303 17.36 10.73 -28.38
CA SER A 303 17.40 12.06 -29.00
C SER A 303 18.74 12.37 -29.69
N CYS A 304 19.73 11.48 -29.54
CA CYS A 304 21.03 11.49 -30.23
C CYS A 304 21.04 10.45 -31.35
#